data_AF-A0A6P1ZAV8-F1
#
_entry.id   AF-A0A6P1ZAV8-F1
#
_cell.length_a   1.000
_cell.length_b   1.000
_cell.length_c   1.000
_cell.angle_alpha   90.00
_cell.angle_beta   90.00
_cell.angle_gamma   90.00
#
_symmetry.space_group_name_H-M   'P 1'
#
loop_
_entity.id
_entity.type
_entity.pdbx_description
1 polymer ?
#
loop_
_entity_poly.entity_id
_entity_poly.type
_entity_poly.pdbx_seq_one_letter_code
_entity_poly.pdbx_strand_id
1 'polypeptide(L)'
;MAFRNKAYDYMEIEAGQAKDRPIQLADIDLFVATEFDVYFSSILAKSIASTITKLLTQVVAENTLVATGALIMGIFYSLTTQADTRMWTSLPKAVQGARIPLPEDGHLLLPSPQGVFLSEIDIPNCNACIVSVRITKANVTAAVATLPL
;
A
#
# COMPACT_ATOMS: atom_id res chain seq x y z
N MET A 1 -1.19 11.09 -11.17
CA MET A 1 -0.98 9.78 -10.51
C MET A 1 -2.31 9.05 -10.58
N ALA A 2 -2.41 7.92 -11.29
CA ALA A 2 -3.68 7.19 -11.40
C ALA A 2 -3.84 6.28 -10.18
N PHE A 3 -4.87 6.50 -9.38
CA PHE A 3 -5.19 5.62 -8.25
C PHE A 3 -5.77 4.31 -8.78
N ARG A 4 -5.29 3.17 -8.27
CA ARG A 4 -5.86 1.85 -8.60
C ARG A 4 -7.27 1.77 -8.01
N ASN A 5 -8.24 1.24 -8.73
CA ASN A 5 -9.56 0.98 -8.17
C ASN A 5 -9.52 -0.19 -7.16
N LYS A 6 -10.40 -0.17 -6.15
CA LYS A 6 -10.62 -1.32 -5.27
C LYS A 6 -11.10 -2.50 -6.14
N ALA A 7 -10.61 -3.72 -5.87
CA ALA A 7 -11.05 -4.91 -6.59
C ALA A 7 -12.49 -5.28 -6.21
N TYR A 8 -12.79 -5.26 -4.92
CA TYR A 8 -14.10 -5.45 -4.32
C TYR A 8 -14.21 -4.58 -3.06
N ASP A 9 -15.43 -4.20 -2.67
CA ASP A 9 -15.68 -3.47 -1.42
C ASP A 9 -15.58 -4.39 -0.20
N TYR A 10 -16.00 -5.64 -0.35
CA TYR A 10 -15.84 -6.72 0.62
C TYR A 10 -15.63 -8.04 -0.13
N MET A 11 -15.16 -9.06 0.57
CA MET A 11 -15.16 -10.45 0.08
C MET A 11 -16.24 -11.23 0.82
N GLU A 12 -16.84 -12.22 0.19
CA GLU A 12 -17.64 -13.19 0.93
C GLU A 12 -16.74 -14.35 1.33
N ILE A 13 -16.95 -14.87 2.53
CA ILE A 13 -16.18 -15.98 3.08
C ILE A 13 -17.19 -17.09 3.37
N GLU A 14 -16.94 -18.26 2.80
CA GLU A 14 -17.76 -19.44 3.00
C GLU A 14 -16.89 -20.57 3.54
N ALA A 15 -17.26 -21.10 4.72
CA ALA A 15 -16.53 -22.14 5.44
C ALA A 15 -17.54 -23.17 5.95
N GLY A 16 -17.67 -24.30 5.25
CA GLY A 16 -18.75 -25.26 5.48
C GLY A 16 -20.14 -24.61 5.37
N GLN A 17 -20.88 -24.52 6.47
CA GLN A 17 -22.21 -23.87 6.54
C GLN A 17 -22.14 -22.39 6.96
N ALA A 18 -20.97 -21.89 7.37
CA ALA A 18 -20.81 -20.52 7.81
C ALA A 18 -20.53 -19.61 6.61
N LYS A 19 -21.37 -18.58 6.44
CA LYS A 19 -21.14 -17.49 5.50
C LYS A 19 -20.97 -16.19 6.28
N ASP A 20 -19.84 -15.54 6.11
CA ASP A 20 -19.51 -14.31 6.82
C ASP A 20 -18.91 -13.26 5.89
N ARG A 21 -18.97 -12.00 6.33
CA ARG A 21 -18.39 -10.85 5.63
C ARG A 21 -17.32 -10.21 6.51
N PRO A 22 -16.10 -10.00 5.98
CA PRO A 22 -15.05 -9.36 6.72
C PRO A 22 -15.41 -7.90 6.99
N ILE A 23 -15.03 -7.45 8.19
CA ILE A 23 -15.16 -6.05 8.59
C ILE A 23 -13.93 -5.28 8.11
N GLN A 24 -14.14 -4.04 7.66
CA GLN A 24 -13.02 -3.17 7.33
C GLN A 24 -12.30 -2.75 8.61
N LEU A 25 -11.03 -3.11 8.72
CA LEU A 25 -10.16 -2.76 9.86
C LEU A 25 -9.43 -1.44 9.60
N ALA A 26 -9.00 -1.21 8.36
CA ALA A 26 -8.30 0.02 7.98
C ALA A 26 -8.59 0.40 6.53
N ASP A 27 -8.79 1.70 6.28
CA ASP A 27 -8.75 2.29 4.94
C ASP A 27 -7.39 2.97 4.75
N ILE A 28 -6.58 2.43 3.84
CA ILE A 28 -5.21 2.90 3.63
C ILE A 28 -5.20 4.22 2.87
N ASP A 29 -6.17 4.48 1.99
CA ASP A 29 -6.25 5.76 1.29
C ASP A 29 -6.56 6.89 2.29
N LEU A 30 -7.48 6.65 3.23
CA LEU A 30 -7.80 7.61 4.28
C LEU A 30 -6.60 7.84 5.21
N PHE A 31 -5.96 6.77 5.67
CA PHE A 31 -4.76 6.86 6.50
C PHE A 31 -3.66 7.68 5.81
N VAL A 32 -3.38 7.41 4.54
CA VAL A 32 -2.38 8.15 3.76
C VAL A 32 -2.77 9.61 3.58
N ALA A 33 -4.05 9.90 3.32
CA ALA A 33 -4.53 11.28 3.19
C ALA A 33 -4.38 12.05 4.51
N THR A 34 -4.71 11.43 5.64
CA THR A 34 -4.55 12.04 6.97
C THR A 34 -3.08 12.29 7.30
N GLU A 35 -2.20 11.30 7.11
CA GLU A 35 -0.76 11.47 7.34
C GLU A 35 -0.17 12.53 6.41
N PHE A 36 -0.57 12.54 5.14
CA PHE A 36 -0.13 13.55 4.19
C PHE A 36 -0.51 14.95 4.66
N ASP A 37 -1.76 15.18 5.05
CA ASP A 37 -2.23 16.49 5.52
C ASP A 37 -1.44 16.98 6.75
N VAL A 38 -1.21 16.08 7.72
CA VAL A 38 -0.44 16.37 8.94
C VAL A 38 0.99 16.85 8.62
N TYR A 39 1.69 16.18 7.70
CA TYR A 39 3.09 16.50 7.40
C TYR A 39 3.27 17.52 6.28
N PHE A 40 2.26 17.75 5.44
CA PHE A 40 2.39 18.53 4.21
C PHE A 40 2.92 19.94 4.46
N SER A 41 2.37 20.67 5.43
CA SER A 41 2.80 22.04 5.73
C SER A 41 4.27 22.12 6.13
N SER A 42 4.74 21.17 6.95
CA SER A 42 6.13 21.13 7.39
C SER A 42 7.10 20.79 6.25
N ILE A 43 6.73 19.84 5.40
CA ILE A 43 7.50 19.44 4.22
C ILE A 43 7.55 20.58 3.20
N LEU A 44 6.43 21.27 2.97
CA LEU A 44 6.34 22.42 2.09
C LEU A 44 7.20 23.59 2.58
N ALA A 45 7.12 23.92 3.87
CA ALA A 45 7.96 24.97 4.44
C ALA A 45 9.45 24.64 4.30
N LYS A 46 9.84 23.40 4.61
CA LYS A 46 11.21 22.91 4.45
C LYS A 46 11.65 22.94 2.99
N SER A 47 10.78 22.59 2.05
CA SER A 47 11.12 22.57 0.62
C SER A 47 11.30 23.99 0.06
N ILE A 48 10.46 24.95 0.47
CA ILE A 48 10.61 26.37 0.12
C ILE A 48 11.93 26.91 0.69
N ALA A 49 12.19 26.74 1.98
CA ALA A 49 13.42 27.19 2.62
C ALA A 49 14.67 26.55 1.99
N SER A 50 14.62 25.25 1.72
CA SER A 50 15.67 24.53 1.00
C SER A 50 15.85 25.11 -0.40
N THR A 51 14.78 25.39 -1.14
CA THR A 51 14.87 25.94 -2.51
C THR A 51 15.53 27.31 -2.52
N ILE A 52 15.13 28.20 -1.62
CA ILE A 52 15.76 29.51 -1.45
C ILE A 52 17.25 29.34 -1.13
N THR A 53 17.58 28.44 -0.20
CA THR A 53 18.98 28.18 0.19
C THR A 53 19.79 27.65 -0.99
N LYS A 54 19.25 26.71 -1.77
CA LYS A 54 19.89 26.14 -2.97
C LYS A 54 20.14 27.21 -4.03
N LEU A 55 19.15 28.10 -4.27
CA LEU A 55 19.27 29.22 -5.21
C LEU A 55 20.36 30.19 -4.79
N LEU A 56 20.37 30.62 -3.53
CA LEU A 56 21.42 31.52 -3.01
C LEU A 56 22.81 30.88 -3.13
N THR A 57 22.91 29.59 -2.79
CA THR A 57 24.16 28.83 -2.92
C THR A 57 24.61 28.75 -4.38
N GLN A 58 23.68 28.51 -5.31
CA GLN A 58 23.97 28.45 -6.74
C GLN A 58 24.44 29.81 -7.27
N VAL A 59 23.78 30.92 -6.89
CA VAL A 59 24.20 32.28 -7.30
C VAL A 59 25.60 32.61 -6.78
N VAL A 60 25.91 32.30 -5.53
CA VAL A 60 27.28 32.51 -5.00
C VAL A 60 28.28 31.61 -5.70
N ALA A 61 27.93 30.34 -5.94
CA ALA A 61 28.78 29.38 -6.63
C ALA A 61 29.08 29.81 -8.08
N GLU A 62 28.10 30.25 -8.85
CA GLU A 62 28.32 30.73 -10.23
C GLU A 62 29.25 31.95 -10.29
N ASN A 63 29.22 32.81 -9.26
CA ASN A 63 30.12 33.97 -9.16
C ASN A 63 31.53 33.62 -8.67
N THR A 64 31.76 32.44 -8.08
CA THR A 64 33.02 32.08 -7.40
C THR A 64 33.71 30.83 -7.93
N LEU A 65 32.99 29.92 -8.57
CA LEU A 65 33.47 28.61 -9.04
C LEU A 65 33.54 28.57 -10.57
N VAL A 66 34.65 28.07 -11.10
CA VAL A 66 34.84 27.74 -12.53
C VAL A 66 33.88 26.59 -12.91
N ALA A 67 33.51 26.47 -14.19
CA ALA A 67 32.48 25.56 -14.74
C ALA A 67 32.43 24.12 -14.16
N THR A 68 33.55 23.55 -13.72
CA THR A 68 33.65 22.24 -13.05
C THR A 68 32.97 22.19 -11.67
N GLY A 69 32.97 23.27 -10.89
CA GLY A 69 32.32 23.33 -9.58
C GLY A 69 30.78 23.37 -9.66
N ALA A 70 30.25 24.04 -10.68
CA ALA A 70 28.81 24.10 -10.95
C ALA A 70 28.24 22.71 -11.35
N LEU A 71 29.00 21.91 -12.11
CA LEU A 71 28.61 20.56 -12.52
C LEU A 71 28.47 19.61 -11.32
N ILE A 72 29.40 19.65 -10.37
CA ILE A 72 29.38 18.81 -9.16
C ILE A 72 28.17 19.15 -8.28
N MET A 73 27.85 20.44 -8.12
CA MET A 73 26.68 20.88 -7.37
C MET A 73 25.36 20.45 -8.04
N GLY A 74 25.28 20.51 -9.37
CA GLY A 74 24.13 20.01 -10.13
C GLY A 74 23.87 18.51 -9.91
N ILE A 75 24.93 17.69 -9.87
CA ILE A 75 24.83 16.25 -9.57
C ILE A 75 24.38 16.02 -8.13
N PHE A 76 24.94 16.75 -7.16
CA PHE A 76 24.51 16.67 -5.76
C PHE A 76 23.02 17.01 -5.58
N TYR A 77 22.52 18.01 -6.31
CA TYR A 77 21.12 18.38 -6.26
C TYR A 77 20.20 17.34 -6.89
N SER A 78 20.58 16.72 -8.01
CA SER A 78 19.73 15.70 -8.64
C SER A 78 19.58 14.46 -7.77
N LEU A 79 20.65 14.07 -7.05
CA LEU A 79 20.64 12.92 -6.14
C LEU A 79 19.82 13.16 -4.87
N THR A 80 19.81 14.40 -4.34
CA THR A 80 19.13 14.71 -3.07
C THR A 80 17.63 15.00 -3.21
N THR A 81 17.10 15.06 -4.44
CA THR A 81 15.72 15.49 -4.71
C THR A 81 14.84 14.36 -5.26
N GLN A 82 15.36 13.13 -5.36
CA GLN A 82 14.57 12.01 -5.87
C GLN A 82 13.73 11.39 -4.74
N ALA A 83 12.45 11.76 -4.68
CA ALA A 83 11.49 11.15 -3.77
C ALA A 83 11.02 9.80 -4.34
N ASP A 84 11.09 8.73 -3.52
CA ASP A 84 10.49 7.45 -3.88
C ASP A 84 8.96 7.55 -3.73
N THR A 85 8.26 7.50 -4.86
CA THR A 85 6.79 7.57 -4.94
C THR A 85 6.14 6.19 -5.07
N ARG A 86 6.93 5.10 -5.08
CA ARG A 86 6.47 3.74 -5.43
C ARG A 86 5.96 2.93 -4.24
N MET A 87 6.32 3.30 -3.02
CA MET A 87 5.94 2.52 -1.83
C MET A 87 4.42 2.48 -1.65
N TRP A 88 3.73 3.60 -1.82
CA TRP A 88 2.30 3.74 -1.52
C TRP A 88 1.38 3.07 -2.55
N THR A 89 1.77 3.04 -3.82
CA THR A 89 0.96 2.39 -4.88
C THR A 89 0.95 0.87 -4.76
N SER A 90 1.92 0.30 -4.03
CA SER A 90 2.02 -1.14 -3.78
C SER A 90 1.13 -1.63 -2.65
N LEU A 91 0.62 -0.73 -1.80
CA LEU A 91 -0.20 -1.07 -0.65
C LEU A 91 -1.61 -1.55 -1.06
N PRO A 92 -2.25 -2.40 -0.23
CA PRO A 92 -3.67 -2.70 -0.39
C PRO A 92 -4.50 -1.44 -0.15
N LYS A 93 -5.68 -1.37 -0.77
CA LYS A 93 -6.60 -0.23 -0.60
C LYS A 93 -7.27 -0.20 0.78
N ALA A 94 -7.59 -1.37 1.30
CA ALA A 94 -8.15 -1.56 2.61
C ALA A 94 -7.60 -2.86 3.20
N VAL A 95 -7.56 -2.91 4.52
CA VAL A 95 -7.32 -4.14 5.28
C VAL A 95 -8.65 -4.55 5.89
N GLN A 96 -9.06 -5.78 5.65
CA GLN A 96 -10.30 -6.35 6.16
C GLN A 96 -9.98 -7.62 6.93
N GLY A 97 -10.81 -7.94 7.93
CA GLY A 97 -10.63 -9.13 8.76
C GLY A 97 -11.97 -9.77 9.08
N ALA A 98 -11.98 -11.10 9.12
CA ALA A 98 -13.09 -11.89 9.63
C ALA A 98 -12.51 -12.94 10.58
N ARG A 99 -13.32 -13.35 11.56
CA ARG A 99 -13.01 -14.49 12.42
C ARG A 99 -14.12 -15.52 12.25
N ILE A 100 -13.76 -16.64 11.67
CA ILE A 100 -14.67 -17.77 11.46
C ILE A 100 -14.22 -18.97 12.30
N PRO A 101 -15.15 -19.85 12.71
CA PRO A 101 -14.78 -21.14 13.27
C PRO A 101 -14.01 -21.97 12.22
N LEU A 102 -13.14 -22.87 12.67
CA LEU A 102 -12.43 -23.79 11.78
C LEU A 102 -13.47 -24.71 11.11
N PRO A 103 -13.55 -24.76 9.77
CA PRO A 103 -14.49 -25.62 9.08
C PRO A 103 -14.10 -27.10 9.23
N GLU A 104 -15.10 -27.97 9.39
CA GLU A 104 -14.89 -29.41 9.60
C GLU A 104 -14.29 -30.13 8.37
N ASP A 105 -14.59 -29.61 7.17
CA ASP A 105 -14.08 -30.11 5.89
C ASP A 105 -12.67 -29.59 5.57
N GLY A 106 -12.14 -28.63 6.35
CA GLY A 106 -10.83 -28.04 6.13
C GLY A 106 -10.75 -27.11 4.91
N HIS A 107 -11.89 -26.78 4.28
CA HIS A 107 -11.93 -25.96 3.07
C HIS A 107 -12.51 -24.58 3.35
N LEU A 108 -11.89 -23.57 2.76
CA LEU A 108 -12.36 -22.18 2.80
C LEU A 108 -12.56 -21.68 1.38
N LEU A 109 -13.78 -21.24 1.09
CA LEU A 109 -14.18 -20.73 -0.20
C LEU A 109 -14.24 -19.19 -0.17
N LEU A 110 -13.71 -18.57 -1.22
CA LEU A 110 -13.79 -17.13 -1.44
C LEU A 110 -14.61 -16.82 -2.69
N PRO A 111 -15.94 -16.71 -2.55
CA PRO A 111 -16.76 -16.10 -3.57
C PRO A 111 -16.58 -14.58 -3.60
N SER A 112 -16.64 -14.01 -4.80
CA SER A 112 -16.80 -12.58 -4.99
C SER A 112 -18.21 -12.16 -4.55
N PRO A 113 -18.44 -10.89 -4.19
CA PRO A 113 -19.79 -10.36 -3.95
C PRO A 113 -20.75 -10.52 -5.12
N GLN A 114 -20.24 -10.81 -6.33
CA GLN A 114 -21.03 -11.02 -7.54
C GLN A 114 -21.29 -12.51 -7.81
N GLY A 115 -20.93 -13.41 -6.88
CA GLY A 115 -21.10 -14.86 -7.01
C GLY A 115 -20.06 -15.55 -7.89
N VAL A 116 -18.96 -14.86 -8.23
CA VAL A 116 -17.84 -15.47 -8.99
C VAL A 116 -16.91 -16.18 -8.02
N PHE A 117 -16.62 -17.44 -8.25
CA PHE A 117 -15.66 -18.20 -7.45
C PHE A 117 -14.23 -17.68 -7.68
N LEU A 118 -13.54 -17.21 -6.63
CA LEU A 118 -12.20 -16.63 -6.76
C LEU A 118 -11.10 -17.63 -6.42
N SER A 119 -11.27 -18.39 -5.33
CA SER A 119 -10.33 -19.41 -4.89
C SER A 119 -10.94 -20.33 -3.84
N GLU A 120 -10.51 -21.59 -3.88
CA GLU A 120 -10.57 -22.52 -2.76
C GLU A 120 -9.25 -22.46 -1.99
N ILE A 121 -9.30 -22.65 -0.68
CA ILE A 121 -8.13 -22.66 0.19
C ILE A 121 -8.21 -23.89 1.08
N ASP A 122 -7.20 -24.73 0.99
CA ASP A 122 -7.00 -25.85 1.92
C ASP A 122 -6.36 -25.33 3.20
N ILE A 123 -7.07 -25.47 4.31
CA ILE A 123 -6.55 -25.11 5.63
C ILE A 123 -5.73 -26.30 6.14
N PRO A 124 -4.43 -26.10 6.45
CA PRO A 124 -3.63 -27.16 7.05
C PRO A 124 -4.17 -27.52 8.43
N ASN A 125 -3.89 -28.74 8.91
CA ASN A 125 -4.33 -29.16 10.25
C ASN A 125 -3.69 -28.26 11.33
N CYS A 126 -4.47 -27.31 11.84
CA CYS A 126 -4.06 -26.34 12.84
C CYS A 126 -5.19 -26.05 13.82
N ASN A 127 -4.85 -25.78 15.08
CA ASN A 127 -5.84 -25.35 16.08
C ASN A 127 -6.30 -23.91 15.84
N ALA A 128 -5.40 -23.06 15.35
CA ALA A 128 -5.66 -21.71 14.89
C ALA A 128 -4.73 -21.38 13.73
N CYS A 129 -5.24 -20.70 12.72
CA CYS A 129 -4.49 -20.28 11.54
C CYS A 129 -4.88 -18.87 11.14
N ILE A 130 -3.95 -18.15 10.52
CA ILE A 130 -4.21 -16.90 9.81
C ILE A 130 -4.18 -17.19 8.32
N VAL A 131 -5.24 -16.80 7.62
CA VAL A 131 -5.31 -16.86 6.16
C VAL A 131 -5.16 -15.44 5.62
N SER A 132 -4.04 -15.17 4.96
CA SER A 132 -3.81 -13.91 4.26
C SER A 132 -4.29 -14.03 2.83
N VAL A 133 -5.28 -13.21 2.46
CA VAL A 133 -5.84 -13.16 1.11
C VAL A 133 -5.52 -11.80 0.48
N ARG A 134 -4.93 -11.81 -0.72
CA ARG A 134 -4.62 -10.60 -1.49
C ARG A 134 -5.22 -10.69 -2.89
N ILE A 135 -6.05 -9.71 -3.24
CA ILE A 135 -6.62 -9.56 -4.58
C ILE A 135 -6.09 -8.28 -5.20
N THR A 136 -5.47 -8.39 -6.38
CA THR A 136 -4.88 -7.25 -7.10
C THR A 136 -5.86 -6.62 -8.10
N LYS A 137 -6.82 -7.40 -8.61
CA LYS A 137 -7.84 -6.98 -9.59
C LYS A 137 -9.09 -7.85 -9.45
N ALA A 138 -10.26 -7.28 -9.75
CA ALA A 138 -11.51 -8.03 -9.79
C ALA A 138 -11.44 -9.20 -10.80
N ASN A 139 -12.10 -10.30 -10.46
CA ASN A 139 -12.24 -11.53 -11.26
C ASN A 139 -10.90 -12.21 -11.59
N VAL A 140 -9.88 -11.99 -10.78
CA VAL A 140 -8.59 -12.70 -10.83
C VAL A 140 -8.48 -13.56 -9.58
N THR A 141 -7.85 -14.73 -9.71
CA THR A 141 -7.55 -15.62 -8.59
C THR A 141 -6.83 -14.86 -7.47
N ALA A 142 -7.31 -15.07 -6.25
CA ALA A 142 -6.70 -14.45 -5.08
C ALA A 142 -5.33 -15.08 -4.78
N ALA A 143 -4.36 -14.26 -4.38
CA ALA A 143 -3.12 -14.77 -3.81
C ALA A 143 -3.37 -15.08 -2.33
N VAL A 144 -3.17 -16.33 -1.95
CA VAL A 144 -3.47 -16.84 -0.61
C VAL A 144 -2.21 -17.36 0.06
N ALA A 145 -2.06 -17.06 1.34
CA ALA A 145 -1.06 -17.69 2.20
C ALA A 145 -1.69 -18.08 3.54
N THR A 146 -1.50 -19.34 3.94
CA THR A 146 -1.94 -19.90 5.21
C THR A 146 -0.75 -19.95 6.17
N LEU A 147 -0.94 -19.38 7.36
CA LEU A 147 0.06 -19.30 8.42
C LEU A 147 -0.52 -19.99 9.66
N PRO A 148 0.03 -21.15 10.08
CA PRO A 148 -0.37 -21.77 11.34
C PRO A 148 0.10 -20.93 12.53
N LEU A 149 -0.72 -20.85 13.58
CA LEU A 149 -0.40 -20.18 14.84
C LEU A 149 0.06 -21.18 15.92
#